data_AF-A0A2E9E7L3-F1
#
_entry.id   AF-A0A2E9E7L3-F1
#
_cell.length_a   1.000
_cell.length_b   1.000
_cell.length_c   1.000
_cell.angle_alpha   90.00
_cell.angle_beta   90.00
_cell.angle_gamma   90.00
#
_symmetry.space_group_name_H-M   'P 1'
#
loop_
_entity.id
_entity.type
_entity.pdbx_description
1 polymer ?
#
loop_
_entity_poly.entity_id
_entity_poly.type
_entity_poly.pdbx_seq_one_letter_code
_entity_poly.pdbx_strand_id
1 'polypeptide(L)'
;MCIAFLCLFCGDALSECKNYSIPDKIEEYISEHLHLRAKNNIGKWVALDFVIDERDLRDAYSCISDEMLSAYKNSKLNITYKYRNWLRVNNISVYAPANDFGWANVFVNKPAEKYSENVFNSQFAAGSVIVKESFIFDVNGDISIGPLFYMEKMQKEFNPNSGDWKFVEVNVDGSYSETNGMGSETTVNCIECHSRRKDTDYLFFLSSK
;
A
#
# COMPACT_ATOMS: atom_id res chain seq x y z
N MET A 1 -0.32 16.66 52.15
CA MET A 1 1.03 16.71 51.57
C MET A 1 1.37 15.30 51.13
N CYS A 2 1.16 14.98 49.85
CA CYS A 2 1.47 13.69 49.25
C CYS A 2 2.22 13.96 47.95
N ILE A 3 3.37 13.30 47.82
CA ILE A 3 4.46 13.63 46.91
C ILE A 3 4.14 13.12 45.50
N ALA A 4 4.49 13.95 44.51
CA ALA A 4 4.34 13.73 43.08
C ALA A 4 4.99 12.40 42.62
N PHE A 5 4.19 11.56 41.96
CA PHE A 5 4.70 10.47 41.14
C PHE A 5 4.99 11.02 39.74
N LEU A 6 6.25 10.90 39.32
CA LEU A 6 6.69 11.18 37.97
C LEU A 6 5.89 10.30 36.98
N CYS A 7 5.04 10.93 36.16
CA CYS A 7 4.77 10.40 34.83
C CYS A 7 6.03 10.63 33.99
N LEU A 8 6.97 9.69 34.05
CA LEU A 8 7.89 9.50 32.94
C LEU A 8 7.04 9.11 31.73
N PHE A 9 6.98 10.00 30.75
CA PHE A 9 6.63 9.66 29.38
C PHE A 9 7.59 8.55 28.93
N CYS A 10 7.11 7.31 28.98
CA CYS A 10 7.69 6.24 28.18
C CYS A 10 7.40 6.66 26.74
N GLY A 11 8.44 7.03 25.99
CA GLY A 11 8.31 7.13 24.55
C GLY A 11 7.91 5.75 24.07
N ASP A 12 6.73 5.64 23.47
CA ASP A 12 6.26 4.42 22.84
C ASP A 12 7.31 4.01 21.80
N ALA A 13 8.13 3.03 22.17
CA ALA A 13 8.86 2.26 21.18
C ALA A 13 7.79 1.62 20.31
N LEU A 14 7.66 2.08 19.07
CA LEU A 14 6.95 1.34 18.03
C LEU A 14 7.41 -0.10 18.17
N SER A 15 6.48 -1.01 18.48
CA SER A 15 6.83 -2.42 18.54
C SER A 15 7.32 -2.79 17.15
N GLU A 16 8.61 -3.11 17.00
CA GLU A 16 9.17 -3.49 15.70
C GLU A 16 8.47 -4.77 15.24
N CYS A 17 7.45 -4.61 14.40
CA CYS A 17 6.75 -5.71 13.77
C CYS A 17 7.75 -6.46 12.88
N LYS A 18 8.07 -7.69 13.27
CA LYS A 18 9.06 -8.52 12.60
C LYS A 18 8.57 -9.95 12.48
N ASN A 19 8.76 -10.55 11.31
CA ASN A 19 8.55 -11.97 11.09
C ASN A 19 9.89 -12.70 11.03
N TYR A 20 10.26 -13.33 12.15
CA TYR A 20 11.53 -14.02 12.32
C TYR A 20 11.72 -15.26 11.44
N SER A 21 10.66 -15.77 10.81
CA SER A 21 10.76 -16.94 9.93
C SER A 21 11.20 -16.61 8.50
N ILE A 22 11.05 -15.34 8.07
CA ILE A 22 11.35 -14.93 6.69
C ILE A 22 12.81 -15.18 6.31
N PRO A 23 13.82 -14.83 7.12
CA PRO A 23 15.22 -15.10 6.77
C PRO A 23 15.49 -16.58 6.49
N ASP A 24 14.95 -17.48 7.32
CA ASP A 24 15.13 -18.92 7.17
C ASP A 24 14.44 -19.44 5.90
N LYS A 25 13.21 -18.98 5.63
CA LYS A 25 12.49 -19.30 4.38
C LYS A 25 13.26 -18.86 3.14
N ILE A 26 13.89 -17.67 3.17
CA ILE A 26 14.73 -17.17 2.07
C ILE A 26 15.94 -18.08 1.84
N GLU A 27 16.66 -18.45 2.90
CA GLU A 27 17.84 -19.32 2.77
C GLU A 27 17.47 -20.71 2.28
N GLU A 28 16.35 -21.27 2.76
CA GLU A 28 15.79 -22.53 2.25
C GLU A 28 15.51 -22.45 0.75
N TYR A 29 14.76 -21.42 0.31
CA TYR A 29 14.46 -21.21 -1.10
C TYR A 29 15.71 -21.03 -1.96
N ILE A 30 16.69 -20.24 -1.51
CA ILE A 30 17.95 -20.03 -2.24
C ILE A 30 18.77 -21.31 -2.35
N SER A 31 18.72 -22.19 -1.34
CA SER A 31 19.44 -23.46 -1.36
C SER A 31 19.01 -24.36 -2.51
N GLU A 32 17.74 -24.28 -2.90
CA GLU A 32 17.15 -25.00 -4.03
C GLU A 32 17.31 -24.27 -5.37
N HIS A 33 17.56 -22.95 -5.33
CA HIS A 33 17.66 -22.09 -6.51
C HIS A 33 19.06 -21.50 -6.68
N LEU A 34 20.02 -22.33 -7.10
CA LEU A 34 21.45 -21.98 -7.23
C LEU A 34 21.73 -20.71 -8.07
N HIS A 35 20.88 -20.41 -9.05
CA HIS A 35 21.00 -19.19 -9.86
C HIS A 35 20.68 -17.90 -9.09
N LEU A 36 19.85 -17.98 -8.04
CA LEU A 36 19.61 -16.88 -7.10
C LEU A 36 20.74 -16.79 -6.08
N ARG A 37 21.25 -17.94 -5.61
CA ARG A 37 22.42 -17.98 -4.73
C ARG A 37 23.62 -17.24 -5.32
N ALA A 38 23.87 -17.44 -6.63
CA ALA A 38 24.93 -16.75 -7.35
C ALA A 38 24.73 -15.21 -7.43
N LYS A 39 23.52 -14.71 -7.17
CA LYS A 39 23.16 -13.28 -7.18
C LYS A 39 23.24 -12.63 -5.79
N ASN A 40 23.70 -13.34 -4.76
CA ASN A 40 23.87 -12.82 -3.38
C ASN A 40 22.61 -12.09 -2.88
N ASN A 41 22.75 -10.83 -2.43
CA ASN A 41 21.64 -10.02 -1.90
C ASN A 41 20.50 -9.82 -2.91
N ILE A 42 20.80 -9.70 -4.20
CA ILE A 42 19.76 -9.60 -5.24
C ILE A 42 18.94 -10.90 -5.27
N GLY A 43 19.60 -12.05 -5.09
CA GLY A 43 18.93 -13.34 -4.99
C GLY A 43 17.97 -13.42 -3.80
N LYS A 44 18.32 -12.81 -2.66
CA LYS A 44 17.46 -12.75 -1.46
C LYS A 44 16.21 -11.92 -1.67
N TRP A 45 16.33 -10.76 -2.29
CA TRP A 45 15.17 -9.93 -2.64
C TRP A 45 14.22 -10.63 -3.62
N VAL A 46 14.78 -11.32 -4.62
CA VAL A 46 13.96 -12.13 -5.53
C VAL A 46 13.29 -13.29 -4.77
N ALA A 47 14.02 -13.99 -3.90
CA ALA A 47 13.47 -15.08 -3.10
C ALA A 47 12.34 -14.61 -2.17
N LEU A 48 12.46 -13.40 -1.59
CA LEU A 48 11.44 -12.80 -0.72
C LEU A 48 10.05 -12.82 -1.38
N ASP A 49 9.96 -12.44 -2.66
CA ASP A 49 8.68 -12.43 -3.40
C ASP A 49 8.01 -13.81 -3.53
N PHE A 50 8.78 -14.89 -3.40
CA PHE A 50 8.28 -16.28 -3.51
C PHE A 50 7.99 -16.93 -2.16
N VAL A 51 8.65 -16.50 -1.08
CA VAL A 51 8.56 -17.18 0.22
C VAL A 51 7.51 -16.58 1.16
N ILE A 52 7.05 -15.36 0.88
CA ILE A 52 5.95 -14.74 1.64
C ILE A 52 4.65 -15.47 1.34
N ASP A 53 4.05 -16.05 2.37
CA ASP A 53 2.78 -16.77 2.29
C ASP A 53 1.61 -15.99 2.91
N GLU A 54 0.39 -16.54 2.80
CA GLU A 54 -0.81 -15.90 3.35
C GLU A 54 -0.75 -15.66 4.87
N ARG A 55 -0.07 -16.54 5.62
CA ARG A 55 0.06 -16.40 7.06
C ARG A 55 0.96 -15.22 7.38
N ASP A 56 2.12 -15.13 6.72
CA ASP A 56 3.03 -14.00 6.88
C ASP A 56 2.31 -12.67 6.64
N LEU A 57 1.46 -12.61 5.61
CA LEU A 57 0.69 -11.43 5.26
C LEU A 57 -0.39 -11.06 6.28
N ARG A 58 -1.10 -12.05 6.82
CA ARG A 58 -2.10 -11.83 7.88
C ARG A 58 -1.44 -11.34 9.15
N ASP A 59 -0.37 -11.99 9.57
CA ASP A 59 0.33 -11.69 10.82
C ASP A 59 0.98 -10.30 10.73
N ALA A 60 1.64 -9.99 9.60
CA ALA A 60 2.22 -8.68 9.35
C ALA A 60 1.17 -7.58 9.39
N TYR A 61 0.10 -7.72 8.60
CA TYR A 61 -0.95 -6.70 8.58
C TYR A 61 -1.62 -6.54 9.94
N SER A 62 -1.90 -7.64 10.65
CA SER A 62 -2.45 -7.58 12.01
C SER A 62 -1.55 -6.83 12.98
N CYS A 63 -0.23 -6.91 12.81
CA CYS A 63 0.75 -6.24 13.66
C CYS A 63 0.77 -4.72 13.41
N ILE A 64 0.87 -4.29 12.15
CA ILE A 64 1.07 -2.87 11.81
C ILE A 64 -0.22 -2.09 11.58
N SER A 65 -1.39 -2.73 11.47
CA SER A 65 -2.61 -2.07 10.94
C SER A 65 -2.96 -0.79 11.69
N ASP A 66 -2.96 -0.76 13.01
CA ASP A 66 -3.37 0.44 13.75
C ASP A 66 -2.35 1.59 13.63
N GLU A 67 -1.06 1.25 13.55
CA GLU A 67 0.01 2.22 13.31
C GLU A 67 -0.08 2.83 11.91
N MET A 68 -0.36 2.02 10.87
CA MET A 68 -0.59 2.51 9.51
C MET A 68 -1.70 3.57 9.47
N LEU A 69 -2.86 3.27 10.08
CA LEU A 69 -3.98 4.21 10.11
C LEU A 69 -3.64 5.51 10.83
N SER A 70 -2.91 5.39 11.95
CA SER A 70 -2.48 6.54 12.74
C SER A 70 -1.52 7.43 11.97
N ALA A 71 -0.54 6.82 11.28
CA ALA A 71 0.39 7.52 10.39
C ALA A 71 -0.34 8.31 9.30
N TYR A 72 -1.27 7.67 8.57
CA TYR A 72 -1.96 8.34 7.47
C TYR A 72 -2.90 9.47 7.93
N LYS A 73 -3.47 9.37 9.13
CA LYS A 73 -4.32 10.44 9.71
C LYS A 73 -3.54 11.73 9.97
N ASN A 74 -2.22 11.69 10.10
CA ASN A 74 -1.37 12.88 10.26
C ASN A 74 -1.48 13.84 9.07
N SER A 75 -1.84 13.34 7.88
CA SER A 75 -2.12 14.17 6.69
C SER A 75 -3.34 15.06 6.83
N LYS A 76 -4.26 14.73 7.74
CA LYS A 76 -5.55 15.39 7.96
C LYS A 76 -6.48 15.39 6.74
N LEU A 77 -6.16 14.62 5.69
CA LEU A 77 -7.04 14.44 4.55
C LEU A 77 -8.30 13.66 4.97
N ASN A 78 -9.48 14.15 4.58
CA ASN A 78 -10.76 13.56 4.99
C ASN A 78 -10.88 12.06 4.66
N ILE A 79 -10.23 11.58 3.60
CA ILE A 79 -10.23 10.17 3.19
C ILE A 79 -9.54 9.28 4.23
N THR A 80 -8.45 9.73 4.87
CA THR A 80 -7.66 8.92 5.82
C THR A 80 -8.41 8.58 7.10
N TYR A 81 -9.50 9.31 7.40
CA TYR A 81 -10.41 9.02 8.51
C TYR A 81 -11.52 8.04 8.17
N LYS A 82 -11.74 7.72 6.89
CA LYS A 82 -12.98 7.08 6.41
C LYS A 82 -12.76 5.80 5.62
N TYR A 83 -11.64 5.67 4.91
CA TYR A 83 -11.50 4.63 3.90
C TYR A 83 -11.61 3.19 4.44
N ARG A 84 -11.19 2.94 5.69
CA ARG A 84 -11.32 1.62 6.32
C ARG A 84 -12.77 1.20 6.62
N ASN A 85 -13.71 2.13 6.57
CA ASN A 85 -15.15 1.83 6.67
C ASN A 85 -15.76 1.48 5.30
N TRP A 86 -14.98 1.51 4.22
CA TRP A 86 -15.41 1.13 2.88
C TRP A 86 -15.18 -0.37 2.63
N LEU A 87 -15.62 -0.84 1.47
CA LEU A 87 -15.42 -2.23 1.07
C LEU A 87 -13.93 -2.51 0.88
N ARG A 88 -13.37 -3.42 1.68
CA ARG A 88 -12.05 -4.01 1.43
C ARG A 88 -12.20 -5.07 0.35
N VAL A 89 -11.48 -4.92 -0.76
CA VAL A 89 -11.63 -5.76 -1.95
C VAL A 89 -10.93 -7.11 -1.79
N ASN A 90 -9.83 -7.14 -1.04
CA ASN A 90 -9.01 -8.34 -0.86
C ASN A 90 -9.04 -8.84 0.59
N ASN A 91 -9.25 -10.14 0.78
CA ASN A 91 -9.22 -10.78 2.10
C ASN A 91 -7.79 -10.99 2.65
N ILE A 92 -6.83 -11.13 1.74
CA ILE A 92 -5.38 -11.24 2.00
C ILE A 92 -4.68 -10.11 1.28
N SER A 93 -3.72 -9.47 1.92
CA SER A 93 -2.89 -8.43 1.31
C SER A 93 -2.31 -8.93 -0.02
N VAL A 94 -2.48 -8.17 -1.09
CA VAL A 94 -2.07 -8.56 -2.44
C VAL A 94 -0.76 -7.91 -2.81
N TYR A 95 0.06 -8.61 -3.58
CA TYR A 95 1.29 -8.01 -4.12
C TYR A 95 0.88 -6.89 -5.08
N ALA A 96 1.20 -5.66 -4.70
CA ALA A 96 0.83 -4.47 -5.42
C ALA A 96 1.92 -3.43 -5.16
N PRO A 97 3.06 -3.49 -5.86
CA PRO A 97 4.09 -2.47 -5.73
C PRO A 97 3.59 -1.16 -6.36
N ALA A 98 3.83 -0.03 -5.69
CA ALA A 98 3.76 1.29 -6.34
C ALA A 98 5.15 1.69 -6.85
N ASN A 99 6.20 1.39 -6.06
CA ASN A 99 7.59 1.69 -6.31
C ASN A 99 8.45 0.45 -5.97
N ASP A 100 8.51 -0.49 -6.89
CA ASP A 100 9.39 -1.69 -6.92
C ASP A 100 9.06 -2.88 -6.00
N PHE A 101 8.51 -2.69 -4.79
CA PHE A 101 8.09 -3.81 -3.93
C PHE A 101 6.93 -3.43 -3.02
N GLY A 102 6.12 -4.42 -2.61
CA GLY A 102 5.17 -4.25 -1.51
C GLY A 102 3.84 -4.96 -1.65
N TRP A 103 3.18 -5.05 -0.51
CA TRP A 103 1.88 -5.67 -0.32
C TRP A 103 0.86 -4.61 0.02
N ALA A 104 -0.39 -4.81 -0.38
CA ALA A 104 -1.41 -3.82 -0.13
C ALA A 104 -2.79 -4.39 0.18
N ASN A 105 -3.56 -3.58 0.89
CA ASN A 105 -5.00 -3.73 1.03
C ASN A 105 -5.69 -2.63 0.24
N VAL A 106 -6.68 -3.03 -0.55
CA VAL A 106 -7.43 -2.14 -1.42
C VAL A 106 -8.83 -1.93 -0.85
N PHE A 107 -9.22 -0.67 -0.72
CA PHE A 107 -10.51 -0.24 -0.22
C PHE A 107 -11.21 0.64 -1.25
N VAL A 108 -12.50 0.42 -1.45
CA VAL A 108 -13.28 1.13 -2.48
C VAL A 108 -14.57 1.68 -1.90
N ASN A 109 -14.85 2.95 -2.17
CA ASN A 109 -16.09 3.58 -1.73
C ASN A 109 -17.31 3.07 -2.56
N LYS A 110 -18.52 3.46 -2.16
CA LYS A 110 -19.78 2.98 -2.77
C LYS A 110 -19.82 3.14 -4.30
N PRO A 111 -19.48 4.30 -4.90
CA PRO A 111 -19.42 4.45 -6.36
C PRO A 111 -18.38 3.57 -7.05
N ALA A 112 -17.33 3.16 -6.34
CA ALA A 112 -16.23 2.35 -6.85
C ALA A 112 -16.37 0.85 -6.57
N GLU A 113 -17.45 0.38 -5.93
CA GLU A 113 -17.61 -1.02 -5.49
C GLU A 113 -17.42 -2.04 -6.62
N LYS A 114 -17.84 -1.72 -7.85
CA LYS A 114 -17.64 -2.60 -9.01
C LYS A 114 -16.18 -2.94 -9.32
N TYR A 115 -15.23 -2.18 -8.79
CA TYR A 115 -13.81 -2.54 -8.87
C TYR A 115 -13.55 -3.93 -8.24
N SER A 116 -14.34 -4.31 -7.23
CA SER A 116 -14.24 -5.63 -6.58
C SER A 116 -14.67 -6.80 -7.47
N GLU A 117 -15.42 -6.55 -8.54
CA GLU A 117 -15.78 -7.59 -9.51
C GLU A 117 -14.58 -8.04 -10.33
N ASN A 118 -13.52 -7.24 -10.38
CA ASN A 118 -12.27 -7.54 -11.06
C ASN A 118 -12.45 -7.82 -12.58
N VAL A 119 -13.47 -7.24 -13.18
CA VAL A 119 -13.79 -7.36 -14.60
C VAL A 119 -13.29 -6.12 -15.35
N PHE A 120 -12.67 -6.33 -16.52
CA PHE A 120 -12.11 -5.31 -17.42
C PHE A 120 -13.14 -4.38 -18.09
N ASN A 121 -14.16 -3.94 -17.35
CA ASN A 121 -15.23 -3.13 -17.93
C ASN A 121 -15.69 -2.06 -16.95
N SER A 122 -15.10 -0.86 -17.02
CA SER A 122 -15.53 0.17 -16.10
C SER A 122 -15.05 1.56 -16.45
N GLN A 123 -15.92 2.36 -17.07
CA GLN A 123 -15.88 3.81 -16.80
C GLN A 123 -16.36 4.03 -15.37
N PHE A 124 -15.55 4.59 -14.50
CA PHE A 124 -15.98 4.97 -13.15
C PHE A 124 -16.66 6.34 -13.16
N ALA A 125 -17.70 6.49 -12.33
CA ALA A 125 -18.37 7.76 -12.16
C ALA A 125 -17.50 8.72 -11.32
N ALA A 126 -17.64 10.02 -11.54
CA ALA A 126 -17.01 11.02 -10.68
C ALA A 126 -17.41 10.80 -9.21
N GLY A 127 -16.45 10.93 -8.29
CA GLY A 127 -16.57 10.59 -6.88
C GLY A 127 -16.24 9.13 -6.54
N SER A 128 -15.87 8.30 -7.52
CA SER A 128 -15.30 6.97 -7.25
C SER A 128 -13.93 7.11 -6.62
N VAL A 129 -13.68 6.39 -5.52
CA VAL A 129 -12.40 6.42 -4.80
C VAL A 129 -11.90 5.00 -4.57
N ILE A 130 -10.64 4.77 -4.92
CA ILE A 130 -9.91 3.53 -4.70
C ILE A 130 -8.67 3.86 -3.88
N VAL A 131 -8.53 3.22 -2.73
CA VAL A 131 -7.45 3.43 -1.77
C VAL A 131 -6.62 2.17 -1.67
N LYS A 132 -5.31 2.33 -1.64
CA LYS A 132 -4.31 1.28 -1.50
C LYS A 132 -3.43 1.61 -0.30
N GLU A 133 -3.67 0.89 0.78
CA GLU A 133 -2.86 0.90 1.98
C GLU A 133 -1.71 -0.09 1.81
N SER A 134 -0.46 0.32 1.92
CA SER A 134 0.70 -0.51 1.55
C SER A 134 1.71 -0.72 2.67
N PHE A 135 2.40 -1.87 2.64
CA PHE A 135 3.48 -2.22 3.55
C PHE A 135 4.48 -3.16 2.87
N ILE A 136 5.67 -3.28 3.44
CA ILE A 136 6.82 -3.95 2.83
C ILE A 136 7.48 -4.89 3.86
N PHE A 137 7.92 -6.05 3.40
CA PHE A 137 8.88 -6.89 4.12
C PHE A 137 10.28 -6.62 3.60
N ASP A 138 11.28 -6.71 4.46
CA ASP A 138 12.68 -6.82 4.03
C ASP A 138 13.19 -8.27 4.12
N VAL A 139 14.42 -8.48 3.65
CA VAL A 139 15.07 -9.80 3.67
C VAL A 139 15.45 -10.29 5.08
N ASN A 140 15.37 -9.43 6.09
CA ASN A 140 15.57 -9.76 7.51
C ASN A 140 14.24 -10.06 8.22
N GLY A 141 13.11 -9.94 7.52
CA GLY A 141 11.77 -10.11 8.04
C GLY A 141 11.20 -8.88 8.75
N ASP A 142 11.87 -7.74 8.69
CA ASP A 142 11.36 -6.47 9.22
C ASP A 142 10.18 -5.99 8.37
N ILE A 143 9.14 -5.50 9.04
CA ILE A 143 7.92 -5.03 8.41
C ILE A 143 7.86 -3.51 8.53
N SER A 144 7.78 -2.83 7.40
CA SER A 144 7.71 -1.37 7.33
C SER A 144 6.38 -0.89 6.76
N ILE A 145 5.84 0.17 7.36
CA ILE A 145 4.67 0.89 6.84
C ILE A 145 5.07 1.57 5.53
N GLY A 146 4.33 1.30 4.46
CA GLY A 146 4.47 1.99 3.18
C GLY A 146 3.52 3.19 3.08
N PRO A 147 3.59 3.98 2.00
CA PRO A 147 2.66 5.09 1.78
C PRO A 147 1.22 4.60 1.57
N LEU A 148 0.26 5.48 1.84
CA LEU A 148 -1.14 5.31 1.41
C LEU A 148 -1.30 5.97 0.04
N PHE A 149 -1.72 5.20 -0.95
CA PHE A 149 -2.06 5.73 -2.26
C PHE A 149 -3.57 5.75 -2.42
N TYR A 150 -4.12 6.77 -3.06
CA TYR A 150 -5.49 6.69 -3.53
C TYR A 150 -5.69 7.46 -4.82
N MET A 151 -6.73 7.05 -5.54
CA MET A 151 -7.19 7.75 -6.73
C MET A 151 -8.67 8.07 -6.61
N GLU A 152 -9.02 9.29 -7.01
CA GLU A 152 -10.39 9.80 -7.03
C GLU A 152 -10.76 10.17 -8.48
N LYS A 153 -11.87 9.63 -8.97
CA LYS A 153 -12.40 10.00 -10.28
C LYS A 153 -13.01 11.39 -10.16
N MET A 154 -12.42 12.36 -10.82
CA MET A 154 -12.88 13.74 -10.80
C MET A 154 -13.94 13.99 -11.88
N GLN A 155 -14.46 15.21 -11.93
CA GLN A 155 -15.31 15.65 -13.04
C GLN A 155 -14.52 15.65 -14.34
N LYS A 156 -15.24 15.53 -15.45
CA LYS A 156 -14.67 15.59 -16.79
C LYS A 156 -13.81 16.85 -16.94
N GLU A 157 -12.70 16.73 -17.66
CA GLU A 157 -11.74 17.82 -17.96
C GLU A 157 -10.84 18.23 -16.78
N PHE A 158 -10.92 17.52 -15.65
CA PHE A 158 -9.99 17.73 -14.54
C PHE A 158 -8.53 17.46 -14.94
N ASN A 159 -8.28 16.32 -15.59
CA ASN A 159 -6.97 15.97 -16.11
C ASN A 159 -7.10 14.88 -17.20
N PRO A 160 -7.19 15.27 -18.48
CA PRO A 160 -7.34 14.32 -19.59
C PRO A 160 -6.20 13.30 -19.70
N ASN A 161 -5.00 13.64 -19.23
CA ASN A 161 -3.85 12.73 -19.29
C ASN A 161 -4.01 11.54 -18.36
N SER A 162 -4.76 11.70 -17.26
CA SER A 162 -5.07 10.63 -16.30
C SER A 162 -6.49 10.08 -16.43
N GLY A 163 -7.22 10.43 -17.50
CA GLY A 163 -8.64 10.07 -17.61
C GLY A 163 -9.48 10.67 -16.49
N ASP A 164 -9.11 11.87 -16.04
CA ASP A 164 -9.73 12.60 -14.92
C ASP A 164 -9.58 11.91 -13.56
N TRP A 165 -8.63 10.98 -13.40
CA TRP A 165 -8.24 10.49 -12.08
C TRP A 165 -7.26 11.45 -11.42
N LYS A 166 -7.57 11.89 -10.20
CA LYS A 166 -6.63 12.55 -9.29
C LYS A 166 -5.90 11.48 -8.51
N PHE A 167 -4.58 11.46 -8.57
CA PHE A 167 -3.73 10.60 -7.75
C PHE A 167 -3.28 11.35 -6.51
N VAL A 168 -3.23 10.64 -5.38
CA VAL A 168 -2.71 11.14 -4.12
C VAL A 168 -1.82 10.09 -3.47
N GLU A 169 -0.65 10.51 -2.99
CA GLU A 169 0.26 9.71 -2.18
C GLU A 169 0.41 10.38 -0.82
N VAL A 170 0.21 9.62 0.26
CA VAL A 170 0.38 10.09 1.64
C VAL A 170 1.51 9.29 2.27
N ASN A 171 2.57 10.00 2.64
CA ASN A 171 3.71 9.44 3.34
C ASN A 171 3.38 9.11 4.80
N VAL A 172 4.22 8.30 5.43
CA VAL A 172 4.07 7.85 6.82
C VAL A 172 4.11 9.02 7.82
N ASP A 173 4.84 10.09 7.49
CA ASP A 173 4.89 11.31 8.29
C ASP A 173 3.65 12.22 8.14
N GLY A 174 2.73 11.86 7.25
CA GLY A 174 1.52 12.62 6.93
C GLY A 174 1.69 13.68 5.84
N SER A 175 2.90 13.92 5.33
CA SER A 175 3.07 14.71 4.11
C SER A 175 2.38 14.00 2.93
N TYR A 176 1.91 14.76 1.95
CA TYR A 176 1.24 14.18 0.79
C TYR A 176 1.47 14.99 -0.47
N SER A 177 1.29 14.33 -1.61
CA SER A 177 1.23 14.95 -2.92
C SER A 177 -0.07 14.61 -3.63
N GLU A 178 -0.55 15.50 -4.49
CA GLU A 178 -1.75 15.26 -5.30
C GLU A 178 -1.67 15.87 -6.70
N THR A 179 -2.36 15.24 -7.66
CA THR A 179 -2.48 15.74 -9.02
C THR A 179 -3.11 17.14 -9.05
N ASN A 180 -2.48 18.05 -9.79
CA ASN A 180 -2.87 19.47 -9.90
C ASN A 180 -2.88 20.24 -8.55
N GLY A 181 -2.23 19.71 -7.52
CA GLY A 181 -2.12 20.35 -6.21
C GLY A 181 -0.70 20.32 -5.65
N MET A 182 -0.60 20.18 -4.33
CA MET A 182 0.67 20.14 -3.63
C MET A 182 1.53 18.95 -4.08
N GLY A 183 2.82 19.15 -4.32
CA GLY A 183 3.76 18.07 -4.69
C GLY A 183 3.44 17.34 -5.99
N SER A 184 2.64 17.94 -6.88
CA SER A 184 2.07 17.30 -8.07
C SER A 184 3.10 16.67 -9.01
N GLU A 185 4.36 17.13 -9.00
CA GLU A 185 5.49 16.57 -9.75
C GLU A 185 5.71 15.08 -9.45
N THR A 186 5.46 14.63 -8.22
CA THR A 186 5.59 13.22 -7.83
C THR A 186 4.47 12.36 -8.43
N THR A 187 3.27 12.94 -8.64
CA THR A 187 2.11 12.22 -9.20
C THR A 187 2.21 11.97 -10.70
N VAL A 188 3.17 12.61 -11.39
CA VAL A 188 3.43 12.40 -12.82
C VAL A 188 3.76 10.93 -13.11
N ASN A 189 4.56 10.29 -12.25
CA ASN A 189 4.92 8.88 -12.39
C ASN A 189 3.69 7.96 -12.26
N CYS A 190 2.76 8.30 -11.35
CA CYS A 190 1.50 7.58 -11.20
C CYS A 190 0.67 7.67 -12.49
N ILE A 191 0.54 8.88 -13.04
CA ILE A 191 -0.22 9.15 -14.27
C ILE A 191 0.40 8.40 -15.44
N GLU A 192 1.72 8.44 -15.62
CA GLU A 192 2.40 7.77 -16.72
C GLU A 192 2.17 6.24 -16.67
N CYS A 193 2.35 5.64 -15.50
CA CYS A 193 2.16 4.19 -15.32
C CYS A 193 0.71 3.78 -15.59
N HIS A 194 -0.26 4.49 -15.00
CA HIS A 194 -1.69 4.22 -15.17
C HIS A 194 -2.21 4.55 -16.57
N SER A 195 -1.56 5.47 -17.30
CA SER A 195 -1.89 5.76 -18.71
C SER A 195 -1.66 4.60 -19.66
N ARG A 196 -0.93 3.56 -19.23
CA ARG A 196 -0.77 2.30 -19.98
C ARG A 196 -2.00 1.41 -19.91
N ARG A 197 -2.99 1.78 -19.08
CA ARG A 197 -4.24 1.05 -18.83
C ARG A 197 -5.47 1.87 -19.23
N LYS A 198 -5.36 2.70 -20.27
CA LYS A 198 -6.47 3.52 -20.79
C LYS A 198 -7.70 2.70 -21.17
N ASP A 199 -7.47 1.48 -21.67
CA ASP A 199 -8.47 0.49 -22.04
C ASP A 199 -9.33 0.03 -20.85
N THR A 200 -8.85 0.23 -19.62
CA THR A 200 -9.49 -0.21 -18.38
C THR A 200 -9.77 0.96 -17.44
N ASP A 201 -9.98 2.15 -18.00
CA ASP A 201 -10.16 3.42 -17.26
C ASP A 201 -9.01 3.71 -16.29
N TYR A 202 -7.78 3.50 -16.76
CA TYR A 202 -6.54 3.78 -16.05
C TYR A 202 -6.34 2.88 -14.81
N LEU A 203 -7.01 1.74 -14.72
CA LEU A 203 -6.98 0.89 -13.53
C LEU A 203 -6.24 -0.42 -13.76
N PHE A 204 -5.39 -0.75 -12.80
CA PHE A 204 -4.90 -2.10 -12.61
C PHE A 204 -5.86 -2.84 -11.70
N PHE A 205 -6.31 -3.99 -12.17
CA PHE A 205 -7.18 -4.90 -11.43
C PHE A 205 -6.33 -5.93 -10.70
N LEU A 206 -6.83 -6.42 -9.57
CA LEU A 206 -6.07 -7.37 -8.76
C LEU A 206 -5.92 -8.67 -9.57
N SER A 207 -4.70 -9.18 -9.71
CA SER A 207 -4.53 -10.49 -10.32
C SER A 207 -5.17 -11.52 -9.39
N SER A 208 -6.13 -12.30 -9.90
CA SER A 208 -6.51 -13.55 -9.25
C SER A 208 -5.27 -14.43 -9.27
N LYS A 209 -4.63 -14.60 -8.11
CA LYS A 209 -3.81 -15.78 -7.88
C LYS A 209 -4.75 -16.93 -7.54
#